data_AF-A0A7S0DQV3-F1
#
_entry.id   AF-A0A7S0DQV3-F1
#
_cell.length_a   1.000
_cell.length_b   1.000
_cell.length_c   1.000
_cell.angle_alpha   90.00
_cell.angle_beta   90.00
_cell.angle_gamma   90.00
#
_symmetry.space_group_name_H-M   'P 1'
#
loop_
_entity.id
_entity.type
_entity.pdbx_description
1 polymer ?
#
loop_
_entity_poly.entity_id
_entity_poly.type
_entity_poly.pdbx_seq_one_letter_code
_entity_poly.pdbx_strand_id
1 'polypeptide(L)'
;KMEEDMDNITEEDRKKMLEKWAPLRDETLEETSRRFQIVIGAILSKQTQFSMVLKAIRTMKENKTLCPDGKSLNPEKLANFEWEALHRMISFVHYNKQKSKHIVAASKLIVERFRGVVPTQPDQTQLLPGIGPMLSSVIDIVG
;
A
#
# COMPACT_ATOMS: atom_id res chain seq x y z
N LYS A 1 -6.19 -21.35 9.71
CA LYS A 1 -4.76 -21.60 10.00
C LYS A 1 -3.90 -20.60 9.22
N MET A 2 -3.87 -19.34 9.65
CA MET A 2 -2.96 -18.29 9.18
C MET A 2 -2.71 -17.23 10.27
N GLU A 3 -3.21 -17.45 11.49
CA GLU A 3 -3.11 -16.52 12.63
C GLU A 3 -2.09 -17.00 13.68
N GLU A 4 -1.54 -18.22 13.56
CA GLU A 4 -0.65 -18.83 14.57
C GLU A 4 0.86 -18.70 14.25
N ASP A 5 1.25 -18.12 13.11
CA ASP A 5 2.66 -18.14 12.64
C ASP A 5 3.44 -16.82 12.85
N MET A 6 2.87 -15.81 13.51
CA MET A 6 3.46 -14.46 13.54
C MET A 6 4.39 -14.16 14.72
N ASP A 7 4.37 -14.97 15.80
CA ASP A 7 5.29 -14.82 16.94
C ASP A 7 6.70 -15.38 16.67
N ASN A 8 6.95 -15.88 15.45
CA ASN A 8 8.23 -16.48 15.08
C ASN A 8 8.68 -16.08 13.67
N ILE A 9 8.53 -14.80 13.29
CA ILE A 9 9.18 -14.26 12.08
C ILE A 9 10.69 -14.35 12.29
N THR A 10 11.34 -15.24 11.54
CA THR A 10 12.80 -15.37 11.59
C THR A 10 13.48 -14.19 10.89
N GLU A 11 14.75 -13.95 11.21
CA GLU A 11 15.56 -12.97 10.47
C GLU A 11 15.64 -13.29 8.96
N GLU A 12 15.55 -14.58 8.60
CA GLU A 12 15.54 -15.00 7.20
C GLU A 12 14.22 -14.63 6.49
N ASP A 13 13.09 -14.77 7.18
CA ASP A 13 11.78 -14.34 6.65
C ASP A 13 11.71 -12.82 6.50
N ARG A 14 12.25 -12.08 7.48
CA ARG A 14 12.39 -10.61 7.40
C ARG A 14 13.20 -10.22 6.16
N LYS A 15 14.34 -10.87 5.91
CA LYS A 15 15.17 -10.62 4.73
C LYS A 15 14.42 -10.91 3.43
N LYS A 16 13.74 -12.05 3.33
CA LYS A 16 12.93 -12.41 2.15
C LYS A 16 11.81 -11.39 1.89
N MET A 17 11.19 -10.87 2.94
CA MET A 17 10.21 -9.79 2.84
C MET A 17 10.84 -8.51 2.30
N LEU A 18 11.97 -8.07 2.85
CA LEU A 18 12.67 -6.87 2.38
C LEU A 18 13.07 -6.98 0.90
N GLU A 19 13.60 -8.13 0.47
CA GLU A 19 13.97 -8.38 -0.93
C GLU A 19 12.75 -8.34 -1.86
N LYS A 20 11.66 -8.99 -1.45
CA LYS A 20 10.40 -8.98 -2.22
C LYS A 20 9.86 -7.55 -2.38
N TRP A 21 9.89 -6.76 -1.32
CA TRP A 21 9.31 -5.41 -1.29
C TRP A 21 10.26 -4.31 -1.76
N ALA A 22 11.55 -4.61 -1.96
CA ALA A 22 12.57 -3.67 -2.43
C ALA A 22 12.15 -2.81 -3.63
N PRO A 23 11.42 -3.33 -4.66
CA PRO A 23 11.00 -2.49 -5.79
C PRO A 23 10.01 -1.37 -5.43
N LEU A 24 9.36 -1.45 -4.26
CA LEU A 24 8.46 -0.41 -3.74
C LEU A 24 9.16 0.52 -2.73
N ARG A 25 10.38 0.18 -2.29
CA ARG A 25 11.18 0.94 -1.34
C ARG A 25 12.12 1.91 -2.07
N ASP A 26 11.55 2.78 -2.88
CA ASP A 26 12.34 3.80 -3.58
C ASP A 26 12.84 4.84 -2.57
N GLU A 27 14.14 4.77 -2.25
CA GLU A 27 14.81 5.64 -1.27
C GLU A 27 14.97 7.08 -1.76
N THR A 28 14.72 7.36 -3.05
CA THR A 28 14.77 8.72 -3.60
C THR A 28 13.51 9.53 -3.26
N LEU A 29 12.49 8.89 -2.71
CA LEU A 29 11.21 9.49 -2.38
C LEU A 29 11.17 9.96 -0.93
N GLU A 30 10.35 10.97 -0.69
CA GLU A 30 10.00 11.40 0.67
C GLU A 30 9.43 10.22 1.48
N GLU A 31 9.76 10.19 2.77
CA GLU A 31 9.37 9.13 3.70
C GLU A 31 7.86 8.80 3.62
N THR A 32 7.00 9.83 3.69
CA THR A 32 5.55 9.68 3.61
C THR A 32 5.13 8.96 2.32
N SER A 33 5.63 9.42 1.18
CA SER A 33 5.30 8.88 -0.15
C SER A 33 5.85 7.47 -0.36
N ARG A 34 7.02 7.17 0.20
CA ARG A 34 7.61 5.82 0.20
C ARG A 34 6.75 4.84 1.01
N ARG A 35 6.42 5.20 2.26
CA ARG A 35 5.58 4.37 3.14
C ARG A 35 4.17 4.22 2.61
N PHE A 36 3.63 5.25 1.98
CA PHE A 36 2.31 5.20 1.37
C PHE A 36 2.23 4.20 0.20
N GLN A 37 3.27 4.13 -0.63
CA GLN A 37 3.31 3.11 -1.69
C GLN A 37 3.32 1.68 -1.14
N ILE A 38 3.99 1.47 -0.01
CA ILE A 38 4.00 0.18 0.68
C ILE A 38 2.60 -0.15 1.19
N VAL A 39 1.89 0.81 1.78
CA VAL A 39 0.47 0.67 2.18
C VAL A 39 -0.41 0.26 0.98
N ILE A 40 -0.28 0.94 -0.16
CA ILE A 40 -1.02 0.61 -1.39
C ILE A 40 -0.66 -0.80 -1.85
N GLY A 41 0.62 -1.14 -1.86
CA GLY A 41 1.10 -2.48 -2.19
C GLY A 41 0.52 -3.55 -1.26
N ALA A 42 0.43 -3.27 0.04
CA ALA A 42 -0.12 -4.17 1.05
C ALA A 42 -1.58 -4.48 0.75
N ILE A 43 -2.41 -3.46 0.54
CA ILE A 43 -3.82 -3.61 0.18
C ILE A 43 -3.97 -4.40 -1.14
N LEU A 44 -3.13 -4.10 -2.14
CA LEU A 44 -3.18 -4.77 -3.45
C LEU A 44 -2.71 -6.22 -3.39
N SER A 45 -1.73 -6.55 -2.54
CA SER A 45 -1.12 -7.87 -2.42
C SER A 45 -2.05 -8.95 -1.89
N LYS A 46 -3.14 -8.57 -1.22
CA LYS A 46 -4.13 -9.51 -0.70
C LYS A 46 -4.69 -10.37 -1.83
N GLN A 47 -4.41 -11.67 -1.79
CA GLN A 47 -4.80 -12.65 -2.82
C GLN A 47 -4.39 -12.23 -4.24
N THR A 48 -3.21 -11.63 -4.41
CA THR A 48 -2.69 -11.21 -5.71
C THR A 48 -1.19 -11.39 -5.76
N GLN A 49 -0.72 -11.92 -6.90
CA GLN A 49 0.72 -12.10 -7.13
C GLN A 49 1.45 -10.76 -7.11
N PHE A 50 2.65 -10.74 -6.55
CA PHE A 50 3.40 -9.50 -6.37
C PHE A 50 3.75 -8.81 -7.70
N SER A 51 3.96 -9.57 -8.79
CA SER A 51 4.12 -9.05 -10.14
C SER A 51 2.93 -8.18 -10.60
N MET A 52 1.70 -8.58 -10.27
CA MET A 52 0.50 -7.80 -10.58
C MET A 52 0.36 -6.57 -9.67
N VAL A 53 0.84 -6.65 -8.42
CA VAL A 53 0.91 -5.48 -7.51
C VAL A 53 1.85 -4.42 -8.07
N LEU A 54 3.05 -4.81 -8.49
CA LEU A 54 4.02 -3.90 -9.10
C LEU A 54 3.47 -3.27 -10.38
N LYS A 55 2.81 -4.08 -11.23
CA LYS A 55 2.14 -3.58 -12.44
C LYS A 55 1.05 -2.56 -12.08
N ALA A 56 0.23 -2.84 -11.08
CA ALA A 56 -0.84 -1.93 -10.64
C ALA A 56 -0.29 -0.60 -10.11
N ILE A 57 0.72 -0.62 -9.23
CA ILE A 57 1.35 0.60 -8.72
C ILE A 57 1.98 1.40 -9.86
N ARG A 58 2.66 0.73 -10.80
CA ARG A 58 3.19 1.39 -11.99
C ARG A 58 2.09 2.05 -12.83
N THR A 59 1.01 1.35 -13.12
CA THR A 59 -0.15 1.92 -13.84
C THR A 59 -0.75 3.12 -13.11
N MET A 60 -0.82 3.07 -11.77
CA MET A 60 -1.27 4.22 -10.96
C MET A 60 -0.31 5.41 -11.08
N LYS A 61 1.01 5.18 -11.10
CA LYS A 61 2.02 6.24 -11.29
C LYS A 61 2.03 6.85 -12.69
N GLU A 62 1.67 6.06 -13.71
CA GLU A 62 1.56 6.54 -15.10
C GLU A 62 0.37 7.49 -15.29
N ASN A 63 -0.62 7.44 -14.39
CA ASN A 63 -1.77 8.34 -14.43
C ASN A 63 -1.40 9.74 -13.88
N LYS A 64 -1.37 10.74 -14.76
CA LYS A 64 -1.02 12.14 -14.42
C LYS A 64 -1.97 12.84 -13.45
N THR A 65 -3.20 12.34 -13.29
CA THR A 65 -4.14 12.91 -12.30
C THR A 65 -3.76 12.45 -10.89
N LEU A 66 -3.41 11.18 -10.74
CA LEU A 66 -2.98 10.60 -9.46
C LEU A 66 -1.53 10.96 -9.10
N CYS A 67 -0.66 10.97 -10.10
CA CYS A 67 0.78 11.08 -9.97
C CYS A 67 1.33 12.09 -11.00
N PRO A 68 1.20 13.40 -10.75
CA PRO A 68 1.65 14.42 -11.69
C PRO A 68 3.16 14.34 -11.98
N ASP A 69 3.94 14.04 -10.94
CA ASP A 69 5.40 13.88 -11.01
C ASP A 69 5.84 12.58 -11.71
N GLY A 70 4.92 11.60 -11.85
CA GLY A 70 5.21 10.26 -12.37
C GLY A 70 6.09 9.40 -11.46
N LYS A 71 6.41 9.87 -10.25
CA LYS A 71 7.38 9.25 -9.35
C LYS A 71 6.71 8.59 -8.15
N SER A 72 5.77 9.27 -7.51
CA SER A 72 5.25 8.84 -6.22
C SER A 72 3.74 9.00 -6.08
N LEU A 73 3.12 8.04 -5.40
CA LEU A 73 1.72 8.14 -5.03
C LEU A 73 1.63 9.00 -3.77
N ASN A 74 0.61 9.85 -3.70
CA ASN A 74 0.37 10.75 -2.57
C ASN A 74 -1.04 10.49 -1.98
N PRO A 75 -1.17 10.43 -0.64
CA PRO A 75 -2.46 10.17 0.01
C PRO A 75 -3.51 11.24 -0.29
N GLU A 76 -3.15 12.52 -0.40
CA GLU A 76 -4.09 13.60 -0.74
C GLU A 76 -4.69 13.44 -2.13
N LYS A 77 -3.87 13.00 -3.10
CA LYS A 77 -4.33 12.75 -4.48
C LYS A 77 -5.29 11.57 -4.52
N LEU A 78 -4.97 10.48 -3.83
CA LEU A 78 -5.84 9.31 -3.78
C LEU A 78 -7.08 9.49 -2.91
N ALA A 79 -7.03 10.32 -1.87
CA ALA A 79 -8.18 10.63 -1.02
C ALA A 79 -9.30 11.32 -1.81
N ASN A 80 -8.94 12.16 -2.78
CA ASN A 80 -9.87 12.87 -3.66
C ASN A 80 -10.18 12.11 -4.97
N PHE A 81 -9.67 10.91 -5.15
CA PHE A 81 -9.85 10.16 -6.39
C PHE A 81 -11.07 9.25 -6.35
N GLU A 82 -11.78 9.17 -7.48
CA GLU A 82 -12.95 8.30 -7.64
C GLU A 82 -12.53 6.82 -7.62
N TRP A 83 -13.10 6.04 -6.70
CA TRP A 83 -12.72 4.63 -6.54
C TRP A 83 -13.10 3.81 -7.79
N GLU A 84 -14.16 4.18 -8.51
CA GLU A 84 -14.56 3.55 -9.77
C GLU A 84 -13.51 3.75 -10.87
N ALA A 85 -12.91 4.94 -10.94
CA ALA A 85 -11.85 5.24 -11.89
C ALA A 85 -10.59 4.43 -11.55
N LEU A 86 -10.25 4.33 -10.26
CA LEU A 86 -9.15 3.49 -9.80
C LEU A 86 -9.42 2.01 -10.12
N HIS A 87 -10.62 1.53 -9.84
CA HIS A 87 -11.05 0.16 -10.12
C HIS A 87 -10.89 -0.19 -11.61
N ARG A 88 -11.30 0.70 -12.52
CA ARG A 88 -11.11 0.51 -13.97
C ARG A 88 -9.63 0.49 -14.36
N MET A 89 -8.82 1.36 -13.75
CA MET A 89 -7.38 1.46 -14.01
C MET A 89 -6.63 0.19 -13.64
N ILE A 90 -6.97 -0.43 -12.50
CA ILE A 90 -6.37 -1.69 -12.03
C ILE A 90 -7.28 -2.90 -12.29
N SER A 91 -8.06 -2.86 -13.38
CA SER A 91 -9.06 -3.90 -13.70
C SER A 91 -8.46 -5.32 -13.85
N PHE A 92 -7.19 -5.41 -14.19
CA PHE A 92 -6.42 -6.67 -14.27
C PHE A 92 -6.06 -7.28 -12.91
N VAL A 93 -6.28 -6.57 -11.79
CA VAL A 93 -6.04 -7.07 -10.44
C VAL A 93 -7.30 -7.78 -9.91
N HIS A 94 -7.13 -8.97 -9.35
CA HIS A 94 -8.25 -9.70 -8.76
C HIS A 94 -8.77 -8.98 -7.49
N TYR A 95 -10.09 -8.97 -7.29
CA TYR A 95 -10.80 -8.19 -6.25
C TYR A 95 -10.51 -6.66 -6.29
N ASN A 96 -10.17 -6.12 -7.46
CA ASN A 96 -9.89 -4.69 -7.67
C ASN A 96 -10.97 -3.76 -7.07
N LYS A 97 -12.26 -4.10 -7.16
CA LYS A 97 -13.36 -3.25 -6.66
C LYS A 97 -13.21 -2.94 -5.17
N GLN A 98 -13.00 -3.96 -4.34
CA GLN A 98 -12.85 -3.77 -2.90
C GLN A 98 -11.50 -3.13 -2.56
N LYS A 99 -10.44 -3.50 -3.29
CA LYS A 99 -9.11 -2.90 -3.12
C LYS A 99 -9.11 -1.41 -3.44
N SER A 100 -9.75 -0.98 -4.52
CA SER A 100 -9.85 0.43 -4.88
C SER A 100 -10.63 1.22 -3.84
N LYS A 101 -11.72 0.66 -3.30
CA LYS A 101 -12.46 1.27 -2.18
C LYS A 101 -11.58 1.41 -0.93
N HIS A 102 -10.86 0.36 -0.55
CA HIS A 102 -9.94 0.39 0.59
C HIS A 102 -8.80 1.38 0.39
N ILE A 103 -8.20 1.44 -0.79
CA ILE A 103 -7.14 2.39 -1.13
C ILE A 103 -7.63 3.83 -0.93
N VAL A 104 -8.77 4.19 -1.53
CA VAL A 104 -9.32 5.55 -1.41
C VAL A 104 -9.71 5.85 0.04
N ALA A 105 -10.36 4.91 0.73
CA ALA A 105 -10.75 5.08 2.13
C ALA A 105 -9.55 5.21 3.08
N ALA A 106 -8.50 4.40 2.89
CA ALA A 106 -7.26 4.51 3.65
C ALA A 106 -6.56 5.84 3.39
N SER A 107 -6.55 6.30 2.14
CA SER A 107 -5.99 7.60 1.78
C SER A 107 -6.75 8.75 2.48
N LYS A 108 -8.08 8.71 2.49
CA LYS A 108 -8.92 9.67 3.24
C LYS A 108 -8.59 9.66 4.73
N LEU A 109 -8.51 8.47 5.33
CA LEU A 109 -8.19 8.34 6.76
C LEU A 109 -6.80 8.89 7.10
N ILE A 110 -5.80 8.66 6.23
CA ILE A 110 -4.45 9.22 6.38
C ILE A 110 -4.48 10.76 6.35
N VAL A 111 -5.21 11.35 5.41
CA VAL A 111 -5.33 12.81 5.29
C VAL A 111 -6.07 13.39 6.50
N GLU A 112 -7.21 12.80 6.88
CA GLU A 112 -8.09 13.33 7.93
C GLU A 112 -7.53 13.16 9.34
N ARG A 113 -7.03 11.96 9.68
CA ARG A 113 -6.56 11.66 11.05
C ARG A 113 -5.07 11.85 11.25
N PHE A 114 -4.27 11.61 10.22
CA PHE A 114 -2.81 11.64 10.32
C PHE A 114 -2.19 12.81 9.54
N ARG A 115 -3.02 13.78 9.10
CA ARG A 115 -2.59 15.02 8.41
C ARG A 115 -1.72 14.76 7.18
N GLY A 116 -2.04 13.69 6.44
CA GLY A 116 -1.31 13.31 5.23
C GLY A 116 -0.06 12.46 5.48
N VAL A 117 0.33 12.22 6.74
CA VAL A 117 1.50 11.40 7.10
C VAL A 117 1.07 9.96 7.34
N VAL A 118 1.80 8.99 6.79
CA VAL A 118 1.51 7.57 7.01
C VAL A 118 1.96 7.16 8.41
N PRO A 119 1.08 6.61 9.26
CA PRO A 119 1.44 6.22 10.62
C PRO A 119 2.56 5.17 10.64
N THR A 120 3.48 5.27 11.60
CA THR A 120 4.61 4.34 11.78
C THR A 120 4.31 3.22 12.75
N GLN A 121 3.34 3.41 13.63
CA GLN A 121 3.04 2.44 14.68
C GLN A 121 2.07 1.35 14.16
N PRO A 122 2.36 0.06 14.39
CA PRO A 122 1.54 -1.06 13.90
C PRO A 122 0.06 -1.01 14.31
N ASP A 123 -0.22 -0.52 15.52
CA ASP A 123 -1.58 -0.34 16.05
C ASP A 123 -2.37 0.69 15.22
N GLN A 124 -1.70 1.75 14.76
CA GLN A 124 -2.29 2.80 13.93
C GLN A 124 -2.43 2.38 12.47
N THR A 125 -1.44 1.71 11.88
CA THR A 125 -1.52 1.22 10.49
C THR A 125 -2.59 0.16 10.31
N GLN A 126 -2.85 -0.67 11.32
CA GLN A 126 -3.94 -1.65 11.29
C GLN A 126 -5.33 -0.99 11.24
N LEU A 127 -5.48 0.27 11.65
CA LEU A 127 -6.74 1.01 11.51
C LEU A 127 -7.08 1.34 10.06
N LEU A 128 -6.11 1.30 9.15
CA LEU A 128 -6.31 1.65 7.76
C LEU A 128 -7.19 0.58 7.05
N PRO A 129 -8.26 0.98 6.34
CA PRO A 129 -9.09 0.07 5.58
C PRO A 129 -8.29 -0.87 4.67
N GLY A 130 -8.55 -2.17 4.79
CA GLY A 130 -7.85 -3.19 4.00
C GLY A 130 -6.51 -3.65 4.57
N ILE A 131 -6.04 -3.05 5.67
CA ILE A 131 -4.84 -3.46 6.41
C ILE A 131 -5.28 -4.23 7.66
N GLY A 132 -4.81 -5.47 7.79
CA GLY A 132 -4.97 -6.28 9.00
C GLY A 132 -3.65 -6.37 9.77
N PRO A 133 -3.62 -7.09 10.91
CA PRO A 133 -2.42 -7.25 11.75
C PRO A 133 -1.18 -7.67 10.94
N MET A 134 -1.33 -8.70 10.10
CA MET A 134 -0.23 -9.20 9.27
C MET A 134 0.30 -8.17 8.27
N LEU A 135 -0.57 -7.41 7.62
CA LEU A 135 -0.13 -6.37 6.68
C LEU A 135 0.48 -5.19 7.44
N SER A 136 0.03 -4.92 8.66
CA SER A 136 0.61 -3.90 9.54
C SER A 136 2.06 -4.24 9.88
N SER A 137 2.34 -5.49 10.27
CA SER A 137 3.71 -5.96 10.50
C SER A 137 4.57 -5.90 9.24
N VAL A 138 4.01 -6.20 8.06
CA VAL A 138 4.75 -6.04 6.79
C VAL A 138 5.16 -4.58 6.60
N ILE A 139 4.24 -3.64 6.79
CA ILE A 139 4.50 -2.20 6.65
C ILE A 139 5.54 -1.73 7.66
N ASP A 140 5.48 -2.20 8.90
CA ASP A 140 6.46 -1.90 9.95
C ASP A 140 7.87 -2.42 9.59
N ILE A 141 7.96 -3.63 9.04
CA ILE A 141 9.24 -4.24 8.63
C ILE A 141 9.84 -3.52 7.42
N VAL A 142 9.02 -3.13 6.44
CA VAL A 142 9.51 -2.69 5.13
C VAL A 142 9.46 -1.18 4.89
N GLY A 143 8.64 -0.42 5.63
CA GLY A 143 8.33 0.99 5.36
C GLY A 143 9.11 1.97 6.20
#